data_AF-A0A820A212-F1
#
_entry.id   AF-A0A820A212-F1
#
_cell.length_a   1.000
_cell.length_b   1.000
_cell.length_c   1.000
_cell.angle_alpha   90.00
_cell.angle_beta   90.00
_cell.angle_gamma   90.00
#
_symmetry.space_group_name_H-M   'P 1'
#
loop_
_entity.id
_entity.type
_entity.pdbx_description
1 polymer ?
#
loop_
_entity_poly.entity_id
_entity_poly.type
_entity_poly.pdbx_seq_one_letter_code
_entity_poly.pdbx_strand_id
1 'polypeptide(L)'
;MSFVTVHEIASTDDLNQLEPTFMYTQIFKDILLDMQHGKQAIEKFIVYCRQNKSRSATNIDRFEKEYNSQSAIWWYTYPSFIYSMLNYALRSMESDTIINMGFFIHDLHLQIHQLHQQQFNTVHCKPFTVYRGQGLSKTNFEKLQRTNGCLLSFNNFLSTSTEQDISLGFALSASENVNMVGILFIMSIDPSITSAPFASIKEVSYYNEEEEILFSMHTVFRVNAIKVSDTTNQLYQVELELTSDDDQQLRFLTDQIREEAGDGTGWKKLGKLLLKIGQYNKAEELYNVLLEQTSDESEKEHYYNQLGGVHLNQGEYEKAIWYFEKALDIQQKVLALCHPSLAISYNNIGLMYNKMGEYSKALSYYEKALEIYQKTLPSNHPLLATLYNNIGSVYENMGDYSKALSFYEKALEIRQKSLPSNHPDLATTYNNIGMVYKQMGEYSKALSFYEKALEIEQKSLPSNHPDLATTYSNIGSVYVNMGEYSKALSYHEKALEIRQEILPSNHPDLATS
;
A
#
# COMPACT_ATOMS: atom_id res chain seq x y z
N MET A 1 14.83 -4.68 -3.71
CA MET A 1 14.85 -3.71 -4.82
C MET A 1 13.50 -3.75 -5.44
N SER A 2 13.01 -2.60 -5.85
CA SER A 2 11.75 -2.50 -6.58
C SER A 2 11.94 -1.78 -7.90
N PHE A 3 11.14 -2.21 -8.87
CA PHE A 3 11.27 -1.93 -10.28
C PHE A 3 10.03 -1.18 -10.72
N VAL A 4 10.19 0.01 -11.29
CA VAL A 4 9.07 0.72 -11.93
C VAL A 4 9.19 0.51 -13.44
N THR A 5 8.15 0.01 -14.10
CA THR A 5 8.17 -0.28 -15.55
C THR A 5 7.39 0.76 -16.36
N VAL A 6 7.67 0.86 -17.67
CA VAL A 6 7.02 1.83 -18.57
C VAL A 6 5.48 1.71 -18.58
N HIS A 7 4.94 0.50 -18.43
CA HIS A 7 3.49 0.29 -18.39
C HIS A 7 2.84 0.83 -17.11
N GLU A 8 3.54 0.76 -15.97
CA GLU A 8 3.08 1.30 -14.69
C GLU A 8 3.09 2.83 -14.66
N ILE A 9 3.83 3.47 -15.58
CA ILE A 9 3.96 4.92 -15.71
C ILE A 9 2.94 5.49 -16.72
N ALA A 10 2.50 4.70 -17.70
CA ALA A 10 1.61 5.16 -18.77
C ALA A 10 0.12 5.18 -18.37
N SER A 11 -0.26 4.55 -17.26
CA SER A 11 -1.59 4.64 -16.68
C SER A 11 -1.65 5.85 -15.73
N THR A 12 -2.08 6.99 -16.27
CA THR A 12 -2.22 8.25 -15.53
C THR A 12 -3.23 8.19 -14.37
N ASP A 13 -3.98 7.08 -14.22
CA ASP A 13 -5.13 6.98 -13.33
C ASP A 13 -5.08 5.82 -12.30
N ASP A 14 -4.01 5.01 -12.21
CA ASP A 14 -4.10 3.77 -11.41
C ASP A 14 -2.86 3.37 -10.58
N LEU A 15 -2.94 3.68 -9.28
CA LEU A 15 -1.97 3.35 -8.23
C LEU A 15 -1.83 1.84 -7.97
N ASN A 16 -2.75 1.02 -8.47
CA ASN A 16 -2.69 -0.44 -8.31
C ASN A 16 -1.69 -1.13 -9.27
N GLN A 17 -1.15 -0.40 -10.26
CA GLN A 17 -0.20 -0.96 -11.22
C GLN A 17 1.26 -0.84 -10.80
N LEU A 18 1.62 0.18 -10.01
CA LEU A 18 2.98 0.31 -9.48
C LEU A 18 3.35 -0.88 -8.61
N GLU A 19 4.59 -1.34 -8.70
CA GLU A 19 5.07 -2.38 -7.78
C GLU A 19 4.78 -1.94 -6.34
N PRO A 20 3.86 -2.60 -5.61
CA PRO A 20 3.37 -2.06 -4.34
C PRO A 20 4.52 -1.86 -3.34
N THR A 21 5.56 -2.68 -3.44
CA THR A 21 6.80 -2.57 -2.66
C THR A 21 7.57 -1.27 -2.90
N PHE A 22 7.59 -0.72 -4.13
CA PHE A 22 8.22 0.57 -4.41
C PHE A 22 7.50 1.68 -3.64
N MET A 23 6.19 1.77 -3.85
CA MET A 23 5.31 2.78 -3.26
C MET A 23 5.33 2.72 -1.73
N TYR A 24 5.11 1.51 -1.19
CA TYR A 24 4.99 1.31 0.25
C TYR A 24 6.30 1.57 0.98
N THR A 25 7.46 1.29 0.40
CA THR A 25 8.74 1.54 1.11
C THR A 25 9.06 3.02 1.23
N GLN A 26 8.66 3.85 0.26
CA GLN A 26 8.78 5.31 0.37
C GLN A 26 7.81 5.86 1.41
N ILE A 27 6.54 5.45 1.37
CA ILE A 27 5.55 5.84 2.39
C ILE A 27 6.03 5.44 3.76
N PHE A 28 6.52 4.20 3.88
CA PHE A 28 6.98 3.66 5.14
C PHE A 28 8.19 4.45 5.66
N LYS A 29 9.14 4.82 4.79
CA LYS A 29 10.24 5.73 5.14
C LYS A 29 9.71 7.05 5.68
N ASP A 30 8.89 7.77 4.91
CA ASP A 30 8.37 9.09 5.29
C ASP A 30 7.62 9.02 6.63
N ILE A 31 6.81 7.98 6.81
CA ILE A 31 6.11 7.69 8.07
C ILE A 31 7.09 7.48 9.22
N LEU A 32 8.09 6.60 9.06
CA LEU A 32 9.09 6.34 10.10
C LEU A 32 9.89 7.60 10.46
N LEU A 33 10.19 8.44 9.48
CA LEU A 33 10.92 9.68 9.69
C LEU A 33 10.07 10.75 10.40
N ASP A 34 8.76 10.79 10.14
CA ASP A 34 7.80 11.66 10.83
C ASP A 34 7.48 11.21 12.27
N MET A 35 7.77 9.95 12.62
CA MET A 35 7.45 9.40 13.94
C MET A 35 8.42 9.87 15.03
N GLN A 36 7.86 10.40 16.12
CA GLN A 36 8.64 10.65 17.32
C GLN A 36 8.83 9.35 18.09
N HIS A 37 10.09 8.95 18.26
CA HIS A 37 10.46 7.80 19.06
C HIS A 37 10.89 8.25 20.47
N GLY A 38 10.12 7.84 21.48
CA GLY A 38 10.50 8.05 22.88
C GLY A 38 11.56 7.07 23.38
N LYS A 39 12.18 7.34 24.53
CA LYS A 39 13.17 6.43 25.16
C LYS A 39 12.65 4.99 25.37
N GLN A 40 11.34 4.84 25.54
CA GLN A 40 10.68 3.53 25.67
C GLN A 40 10.73 2.68 24.38
N ALA A 41 11.01 3.27 23.21
CA ALA A 41 11.09 2.52 21.96
C ALA A 41 12.26 1.51 21.97
N ILE A 42 13.41 1.92 22.53
CA ILE A 42 14.58 1.03 22.69
C ILE A 42 14.23 -0.12 23.64
N GLU A 43 13.60 0.18 24.78
CA GLU A 43 13.19 -0.83 25.77
C GLU A 43 12.22 -1.85 25.15
N LYS A 44 11.20 -1.38 24.41
CA LYS A 44 10.27 -2.24 23.67
C LYS A 44 11.00 -3.12 22.65
N PHE A 45 11.95 -2.55 21.91
CA PHE A 45 12.75 -3.30 20.95
C PHE A 45 13.62 -4.38 21.62
N ILE A 46 14.22 -4.08 22.78
CA ILE A 46 14.97 -5.06 23.57
C ILE A 46 14.07 -6.20 24.03
N VAL A 47 12.88 -5.90 24.55
CA VAL A 47 11.88 -6.91 24.95
C VAL A 47 11.49 -7.77 23.75
N TYR A 48 11.17 -7.15 22.62
CA TYR A 48 10.87 -7.83 21.36
C TYR A 48 12.01 -8.78 20.93
N CYS A 49 13.26 -8.34 20.97
CA CYS A 49 14.42 -9.15 20.63
C CYS A 49 14.59 -10.36 21.56
N ARG A 50 14.35 -10.18 22.87
CA ARG A 50 14.43 -11.25 23.87
C ARG A 50 13.32 -12.30 23.69
N GLN A 51 12.13 -11.88 23.28
CA GLN A 51 10.98 -12.77 23.04
C GLN A 51 11.14 -13.61 21.77
N ASN A 52 11.66 -13.03 20.70
CA ASN A 52 11.79 -13.71 19.40
C ASN A 52 13.03 -14.62 19.27
N LYS A 53 13.78 -14.84 20.36
CA LYS A 53 14.91 -15.81 20.50
C LYS A 53 15.92 -15.86 19.32
N SER A 54 16.07 -14.80 18.53
CA SER A 54 16.79 -14.92 17.26
C SER A 54 18.28 -14.61 17.34
N ARG A 55 18.84 -14.07 18.44
CA ARG A 55 20.29 -13.77 18.54
C ARG A 55 20.87 -13.89 19.94
N SER A 56 22.19 -14.16 19.98
CA SER A 56 23.06 -14.20 21.16
C SER A 56 22.65 -13.17 22.21
N ALA A 57 22.18 -13.62 23.38
CA ALA A 57 21.76 -12.76 24.49
C ALA A 57 22.84 -11.71 24.84
N THR A 58 24.10 -12.09 24.71
CA THR A 58 25.27 -11.22 24.91
C THR A 58 25.27 -9.98 24.02
N ASN A 59 24.83 -10.10 22.76
CA ASN A 59 24.77 -8.96 21.84
C ASN A 59 23.60 -8.02 22.15
N ILE A 60 22.48 -8.57 22.63
CA ILE A 60 21.30 -7.79 23.05
C ILE A 60 21.63 -7.00 24.32
N ASP A 61 22.26 -7.64 25.30
CA ASP A 61 22.66 -6.99 26.56
C ASP A 61 23.72 -5.89 26.33
N ARG A 62 24.61 -6.09 25.34
CA ARG A 62 25.56 -5.05 24.93
C ARG A 62 24.84 -3.87 24.29
N PHE A 63 23.92 -4.14 23.36
CA PHE A 63 23.12 -3.08 22.72
C PHE A 63 22.34 -2.28 23.77
N GLU A 64 21.66 -2.94 24.72
CA GLU A 64 20.91 -2.29 25.80
C GLU A 64 21.77 -1.32 26.64
N LYS A 65 23.03 -1.68 26.93
CA LYS A 65 23.94 -0.87 27.75
C LYS A 65 24.64 0.23 26.97
N GLU A 66 25.05 -0.06 25.73
CA GLU A 66 26.00 0.77 24.98
C GLU A 66 25.34 1.51 23.81
N TYR A 67 24.03 1.34 23.54
CA TYR A 67 23.39 1.95 22.37
C TYR A 67 23.68 3.44 22.22
N ASN A 68 23.42 4.21 23.28
CA ASN A 68 23.62 5.67 23.29
C ASN A 68 25.10 6.11 23.34
N SER A 69 26.04 5.18 23.52
CA SER A 69 27.47 5.49 23.55
C SER A 69 28.14 5.45 22.18
N GLN A 70 27.45 4.90 21.18
CA GLN A 70 27.94 4.76 19.80
C GLN A 70 26.92 5.32 18.81
N SER A 71 27.37 5.57 17.58
CA SER A 71 26.50 6.04 16.50
C SER A 71 25.61 4.89 15.98
N ALA A 72 24.49 5.21 15.33
CA ALA A 72 23.62 4.22 14.70
C ALA A 72 24.33 3.56 13.51
N ILE A 73 25.16 4.30 12.78
CA ILE A 73 26.01 3.76 11.70
C ILE A 73 27.02 2.75 12.26
N TRP A 74 27.61 3.02 13.43
CA TRP A 74 28.49 2.09 14.10
C TRP A 74 27.76 0.78 14.43
N TRP A 75 26.56 0.86 15.01
CA TRP A 75 25.74 -0.32 15.29
C TRP A 75 25.28 -1.07 14.04
N TYR A 76 25.02 -0.34 12.95
CA TYR A 76 24.64 -0.91 11.67
C TYR A 76 25.78 -1.69 11.03
N THR A 77 27.03 -1.24 11.19
CA THR A 77 28.23 -1.89 10.63
C THR A 77 28.88 -2.89 11.59
N TYR A 78 28.62 -2.79 12.89
CA TYR A 78 29.11 -3.72 13.90
C TYR A 78 28.58 -5.14 13.63
N PRO A 79 29.44 -6.18 13.56
CA PRO A 79 29.06 -7.57 13.28
C PRO A 79 28.19 -8.15 14.40
N SER A 80 26.92 -7.80 14.33
CA SER A 80 25.90 -8.07 15.33
C SER A 80 24.57 -8.37 14.66
N PHE A 81 23.53 -8.39 15.48
CA PHE A 81 22.21 -8.72 15.02
C PHE A 81 21.56 -7.59 14.21
N ILE A 82 21.87 -6.32 14.51
CA ILE A 82 21.13 -5.18 13.95
C ILE A 82 21.11 -5.18 12.42
N TYR A 83 22.28 -5.25 11.78
CA TYR A 83 22.40 -5.27 10.32
C TYR A 83 21.52 -6.35 9.67
N SER A 84 21.67 -7.58 10.15
CA SER A 84 20.98 -8.74 9.58
C SER A 84 19.48 -8.73 9.89
N MET A 85 19.06 -8.16 11.04
CA MET A 85 17.64 -8.00 11.38
C MET A 85 16.98 -7.02 10.42
N LEU A 86 17.57 -5.84 10.33
CA LEU A 86 17.00 -4.73 9.59
C LEU A 86 16.93 -5.06 8.11
N ASN A 87 18.03 -5.58 7.56
CA ASN A 87 18.08 -5.93 6.15
C ASN A 87 17.17 -7.09 5.79
N TYR A 88 16.98 -8.06 6.69
CA TYR A 88 15.99 -9.12 6.47
C TYR A 88 14.58 -8.51 6.47
N ALA A 89 14.23 -7.77 7.51
CA ALA A 89 12.90 -7.20 7.68
C ALA A 89 12.50 -6.26 6.55
N LEU A 90 13.39 -5.36 6.12
CA LEU A 90 13.13 -4.45 4.99
C LEU A 90 12.99 -5.20 3.65
N ARG A 91 13.67 -6.36 3.47
CA ARG A 91 13.54 -7.18 2.24
C ARG A 91 12.28 -8.03 2.24
N SER A 92 11.92 -8.62 3.38
CA SER A 92 10.74 -9.46 3.54
C SER A 92 9.48 -8.65 3.84
N MET A 93 9.61 -7.32 4.01
CA MET A 93 8.55 -6.44 4.51
C MET A 93 7.95 -6.96 5.83
N GLU A 94 8.79 -7.52 6.71
CA GLU A 94 8.39 -8.03 8.01
C GLU A 94 8.06 -6.87 8.96
N SER A 95 6.84 -6.37 8.87
CA SER A 95 6.49 -5.10 9.50
C SER A 95 6.62 -5.09 11.03
N ASP A 96 6.60 -6.22 11.74
CA ASP A 96 6.78 -6.24 13.21
C ASP A 96 8.20 -5.84 13.58
N THR A 97 9.18 -6.42 12.89
CA THR A 97 10.59 -6.04 13.04
C THR A 97 10.79 -4.59 12.61
N ILE A 98 10.23 -4.17 11.46
CA ILE A 98 10.45 -2.80 10.96
C ILE A 98 9.84 -1.76 11.92
N ILE A 99 8.62 -1.98 12.44
CA ILE A 99 7.97 -1.08 13.40
C ILE A 99 8.78 -0.99 14.69
N ASN A 100 9.21 -2.13 15.25
CA ASN A 100 10.03 -2.15 16.47
C ASN A 100 11.43 -1.55 16.24
N MET A 101 11.97 -1.61 15.03
CA MET A 101 13.22 -0.97 14.63
C MET A 101 13.04 0.47 14.13
N GLY A 102 11.83 1.04 14.15
CA GLY A 102 11.55 2.37 13.61
C GLY A 102 12.47 3.45 14.17
N PHE A 103 12.73 3.42 15.49
CA PHE A 103 13.67 4.34 16.13
C PHE A 103 15.09 4.23 15.56
N PHE A 104 15.55 3.00 15.32
CA PHE A 104 16.90 2.76 14.81
C PHE A 104 17.01 3.19 13.35
N ILE A 105 15.96 2.96 12.55
CA ILE A 105 15.88 3.42 11.15
C ILE A 105 15.92 4.95 11.10
N HIS A 106 15.16 5.61 11.98
CA HIS A 106 15.15 7.07 12.14
C HIS A 106 16.54 7.60 12.51
N ASP A 107 17.17 7.06 13.55
CA ASP A 107 18.51 7.48 14.00
C ASP A 107 19.58 7.24 12.93
N LEU A 108 19.51 6.11 12.23
CA LEU A 108 20.43 5.79 11.13
C LEU A 108 20.26 6.78 9.97
N HIS A 109 19.02 7.09 9.57
CA HIS A 109 18.74 8.08 8.54
C HIS A 109 19.26 9.47 8.92
N LEU A 110 18.97 9.93 10.15
CA LEU A 110 19.41 11.24 10.64
C LEU A 110 20.94 11.37 10.63
N GLN A 111 21.66 10.32 11.06
CA GLN A 111 23.12 10.36 11.05
C GLN A 111 23.70 10.39 9.64
N ILE A 112 23.14 9.61 8.70
CA ILE A 112 23.55 9.67 7.29
C ILE A 112 23.28 11.07 6.74
N HIS A 113 22.13 11.66 7.05
CA HIS A 113 21.78 13.01 6.61
C HIS A 113 22.71 14.09 7.19
N GLN A 114 23.04 14.00 8.49
CA GLN A 114 23.98 14.93 9.13
C GLN A 114 25.39 14.83 8.53
N LEU A 115 25.89 13.61 8.32
CA LEU A 115 27.19 13.40 7.68
C LEU A 115 27.18 13.87 6.22
N HIS A 116 26.09 13.62 5.50
CA HIS A 116 25.90 14.13 4.15
C HIS A 116 26.07 15.66 4.12
N GLN A 117 25.39 16.37 5.02
CA GLN A 117 25.52 17.83 5.14
C GLN A 117 26.94 18.26 5.52
N GLN A 118 27.67 17.49 6.32
CA GLN A 118 29.05 17.83 6.69
C GLN A 118 30.03 17.60 5.53
N GLN A 119 29.82 16.54 4.74
CA GLN A 119 30.74 16.08 3.71
C GLN A 119 30.48 16.71 2.33
N PHE A 120 29.21 17.03 2.03
CA PHE A 120 28.78 17.37 0.66
C PHE A 120 28.01 18.70 0.51
N ASN A 121 27.77 19.47 1.59
CA ASN A 121 27.02 20.74 1.55
C ASN A 121 27.82 21.94 0.99
N THR A 122 28.82 21.72 0.14
CA THR A 122 29.57 22.80 -0.51
C THR A 122 29.22 22.85 -2.00
N VAL A 123 29.09 24.06 -2.55
CA VAL A 123 28.67 24.37 -3.94
C VAL A 123 29.59 23.75 -5.03
N HIS A 124 30.62 22.98 -4.65
CA HIS A 124 31.70 22.50 -5.52
C HIS A 124 32.00 20.99 -5.41
N CYS A 125 31.10 20.18 -4.87
CA CYS A 125 31.27 18.73 -4.90
C CYS A 125 31.12 18.19 -6.34
N LYS A 126 32.17 17.56 -6.86
CA LYS A 126 32.14 16.96 -8.20
C LYS A 126 31.35 15.65 -8.18
N PRO A 127 30.62 15.32 -9.27
CA PRO A 127 30.03 13.99 -9.43
C PRO A 127 31.09 12.90 -9.31
N PHE A 128 30.70 11.77 -8.71
CA PHE A 128 31.57 10.62 -8.52
C PHE A 128 30.81 9.31 -8.77
N THR A 129 31.55 8.21 -8.84
CA THR A 129 30.98 6.88 -9.10
C THR A 129 31.18 5.98 -7.90
N VAL A 130 30.14 5.22 -7.58
CA VAL A 130 30.20 4.12 -6.59
C VAL A 130 29.74 2.83 -7.22
N TYR A 131 30.15 1.73 -6.61
CA TYR A 131 29.95 0.39 -7.13
C TYR A 131 29.25 -0.49 -6.11
N ARG A 132 28.46 -1.43 -6.61
CA ARG A 132 27.88 -2.50 -5.79
C ARG A 132 27.74 -3.78 -6.59
N GLY A 133 28.36 -4.85 -6.10
CA GLY A 133 28.13 -6.20 -6.62
C GLY A 133 27.09 -6.96 -5.82
N GLN A 134 26.18 -7.65 -6.50
CA GLN A 134 25.27 -8.60 -5.87
C GLN A 134 24.69 -9.59 -6.88
N GLY A 135 24.13 -10.69 -6.36
CA GLY A 135 23.34 -11.62 -7.16
C GLY A 135 21.88 -11.23 -7.24
N LEU A 136 21.25 -11.48 -8.38
CA LEU A 136 19.79 -11.46 -8.55
C LEU A 136 19.25 -12.81 -8.98
N SER A 137 18.05 -13.16 -8.50
CA SER A 137 17.32 -14.29 -9.07
C SER A 137 16.98 -14.01 -10.53
N LYS A 138 16.84 -15.07 -11.34
CA LYS A 138 16.47 -14.96 -12.76
C LYS A 138 15.21 -14.11 -12.97
N THR A 139 14.18 -14.33 -12.15
CA THR A 139 12.93 -13.55 -12.20
C THR A 139 13.16 -12.05 -11.94
N ASN A 140 13.97 -11.69 -10.95
CA ASN A 140 14.28 -10.28 -10.67
C ASN A 140 15.17 -9.67 -11.75
N PHE A 141 16.04 -10.47 -12.37
CA PHE A 141 16.84 -10.02 -13.50
C PHE A 141 15.98 -9.77 -14.75
N GLU A 142 15.01 -10.63 -15.05
CA GLU A 142 14.05 -10.41 -16.14
C GLU A 142 13.22 -9.13 -15.92
N LYS A 143 12.85 -8.83 -14.67
CA LYS A 143 12.22 -7.55 -14.32
C LYS A 143 13.17 -6.38 -14.56
N LEU A 144 14.42 -6.46 -14.10
CA LEU A 144 15.44 -5.44 -14.34
C LEU A 144 15.64 -5.16 -15.83
N GLN A 145 15.65 -6.18 -16.68
CA GLN A 145 15.77 -6.00 -18.14
C GLN A 145 14.61 -5.19 -18.74
N ARG A 146 13.41 -5.27 -18.15
CA ARG A 146 12.23 -4.50 -18.57
C ARG A 146 12.23 -3.06 -18.02
N THR A 147 13.13 -2.72 -17.09
CA THR A 147 13.24 -1.37 -16.48
C THR A 147 14.23 -0.44 -17.17
N ASN A 148 14.74 -0.78 -18.35
CA ASN A 148 15.69 0.09 -19.05
C ASN A 148 15.05 1.47 -19.34
N GLY A 149 15.71 2.55 -18.89
CA GLY A 149 15.18 3.92 -18.94
C GLY A 149 14.18 4.29 -17.83
N CYS A 150 13.86 3.37 -16.91
CA CYS A 150 12.91 3.57 -15.82
C CYS A 150 13.60 3.71 -14.45
N LEU A 151 12.82 3.76 -13.37
CA LEU A 151 13.30 3.91 -12.00
C LEU A 151 13.51 2.56 -11.30
N LEU A 152 14.56 2.49 -10.49
CA LEU A 152 14.94 1.38 -9.63
C LEU A 152 15.13 1.91 -8.21
N SER A 153 14.42 1.36 -7.23
CA SER A 153 14.66 1.68 -5.81
C SER A 153 15.41 0.57 -5.08
N PHE A 154 16.28 1.00 -4.17
CA PHE A 154 16.83 0.16 -3.12
C PHE A 154 16.04 0.38 -1.83
N ASN A 155 15.23 -0.61 -1.46
CA ASN A 155 14.33 -0.53 -0.30
C ASN A 155 15.04 -0.68 1.06
N ASN A 156 16.37 -0.83 1.06
CA ASN A 156 17.20 -0.94 2.24
C ASN A 156 18.22 0.22 2.27
N PHE A 157 18.90 0.39 3.39
CA PHE A 157 20.14 1.18 3.44
C PHE A 157 21.18 0.57 2.50
N LEU A 158 21.56 1.32 1.48
CA LEU A 158 22.36 0.82 0.37
C LEU A 158 23.83 1.09 0.64
N SER A 159 24.55 0.02 0.95
CA SER A 159 26.01 0.02 1.10
C SER A 159 26.68 -0.13 -0.27
N THR A 160 27.67 0.72 -0.55
CA THR A 160 28.42 0.77 -1.81
C THR A 160 29.89 1.06 -1.54
N SER A 161 30.76 0.72 -2.50
CA SER A 161 32.20 0.99 -2.42
C SER A 161 32.62 1.98 -3.50
N THR A 162 33.63 2.80 -3.21
CA THR A 162 34.32 3.60 -4.25
C THR A 162 35.26 2.76 -5.11
N GLU A 163 35.52 1.51 -4.73
CA GLU A 163 36.43 0.59 -5.42
C GLU A 163 35.64 -0.44 -6.24
N GLN A 164 35.87 -0.42 -7.56
CA GLN A 164 35.19 -1.31 -8.49
C GLN A 164 35.53 -2.78 -8.24
N ASP A 165 36.80 -3.10 -7.95
CA ASP A 165 37.28 -4.49 -7.83
C ASP A 165 36.65 -5.22 -6.64
N ILE A 166 36.47 -4.52 -5.51
CA ILE A 166 35.78 -5.04 -4.32
C ILE A 166 34.35 -5.44 -4.70
N SER A 167 33.63 -4.53 -5.35
CA SER A 167 32.25 -4.77 -5.79
C SER A 167 32.16 -5.86 -6.85
N LEU A 168 33.09 -5.91 -7.79
CA LEU A 168 33.13 -6.95 -8.81
C LEU A 168 33.30 -8.34 -8.19
N GLY A 169 34.11 -8.48 -7.14
CA GLY A 169 34.26 -9.73 -6.39
C GLY A 169 32.93 -10.28 -5.86
N PHE A 170 32.07 -9.42 -5.31
CA PHE A 170 30.74 -9.82 -4.84
C PHE A 170 29.80 -10.25 -5.98
N ALA A 171 29.84 -9.56 -7.12
CA ALA A 171 29.04 -9.91 -8.29
C ALA A 171 29.47 -11.26 -8.88
N LEU A 172 30.78 -11.50 -8.97
CA LEU A 172 31.37 -12.75 -9.45
C LEU A 172 31.02 -13.92 -8.52
N SER A 173 31.21 -13.76 -7.21
CA SER A 173 30.85 -14.81 -6.24
C SER A 173 29.38 -15.21 -6.32
N ALA A 174 28.48 -14.23 -6.56
CA ALA A 174 27.07 -14.53 -6.74
C ALA A 174 26.77 -15.31 -8.03
N SER A 175 27.55 -15.08 -9.09
CA SER A 175 27.38 -15.75 -10.39
C SER A 175 27.78 -17.22 -10.41
N GLU A 176 28.52 -17.69 -9.40
CA GLU A 176 28.84 -19.11 -9.22
C GLU A 176 27.58 -19.96 -8.97
N ASN A 177 26.50 -19.33 -8.48
CA ASN A 177 25.23 -20.00 -8.29
C ASN A 177 24.39 -19.97 -9.58
N VAL A 178 24.09 -21.17 -10.12
CA VAL A 178 23.34 -21.37 -11.38
C VAL A 178 21.94 -20.73 -11.40
N ASN A 179 21.37 -20.45 -10.23
CA ASN A 179 20.05 -19.83 -10.08
C ASN A 179 20.12 -18.30 -9.94
N MET A 180 21.32 -17.73 -9.90
CA MET A 180 21.57 -16.31 -9.71
C MET A 180 22.31 -15.73 -10.90
N VAL A 181 22.07 -14.45 -11.16
CA VAL A 181 22.76 -13.63 -12.15
C VAL A 181 23.63 -12.64 -11.39
N GLY A 182 24.93 -12.60 -11.71
CA GLY A 182 25.86 -11.66 -11.09
C GLY A 182 25.66 -10.27 -11.68
N ILE A 183 25.43 -9.26 -10.83
CA ILE A 183 25.23 -7.88 -11.26
C ILE A 183 26.25 -6.98 -10.60
N LEU A 184 26.98 -6.22 -11.42
CA LEU A 184 27.77 -5.07 -10.99
C LEU A 184 26.98 -3.80 -11.31
N PHE A 185 26.46 -3.15 -10.28
CA PHE A 185 25.88 -1.82 -10.40
C PHE A 185 26.99 -0.77 -10.40
N ILE A 186 26.95 0.13 -11.38
CA ILE A 186 27.85 1.26 -11.54
C ILE A 186 26.97 2.51 -11.40
N MET A 187 27.09 3.22 -10.28
CA MET A 187 26.17 4.29 -9.90
C MET A 187 26.85 5.65 -10.01
N SER A 188 26.30 6.53 -10.83
CA SER A 188 26.73 7.91 -10.97
C SER A 188 26.00 8.78 -9.95
N ILE A 189 26.76 9.47 -9.09
CA ILE A 189 26.26 10.24 -7.96
C ILE A 189 26.51 11.72 -8.21
N ASP A 190 25.44 12.51 -8.26
CA ASP A 190 25.48 13.96 -8.19
C ASP A 190 25.23 14.41 -6.74
N PRO A 191 26.24 14.94 -6.03
CA PRO A 191 26.10 15.37 -4.64
C PRO A 191 25.17 16.56 -4.43
N SER A 192 24.78 17.28 -5.50
CA SER A 192 23.81 18.37 -5.40
C SER A 192 22.37 17.87 -5.14
N ILE A 193 22.11 16.57 -5.34
CA ILE A 193 20.82 15.94 -5.07
C ILE A 193 20.67 15.72 -3.56
N THR A 194 20.09 16.69 -2.87
CA THR A 194 19.92 16.64 -1.41
C THR A 194 18.78 15.74 -0.93
N SER A 195 17.88 15.32 -1.83
CA SER A 195 16.72 14.50 -1.46
C SER A 195 17.07 13.03 -1.14
N ALA A 196 18.22 12.57 -1.62
CA ALA A 196 18.74 11.23 -1.36
C ALA A 196 20.01 11.30 -0.49
N PRO A 197 19.89 11.35 0.85
CA PRO A 197 21.06 11.50 1.71
C PRO A 197 21.94 10.23 1.67
N PHE A 198 23.24 10.47 1.55
CA PHE A 198 24.31 9.47 1.58
C PHE A 198 25.55 10.04 2.26
N ALA A 199 26.38 9.19 2.84
CA ALA A 199 27.61 9.62 3.49
C ALA A 199 28.73 8.60 3.30
N SER A 200 29.97 9.08 3.25
CA SER A 200 31.13 8.25 3.57
C SER A 200 31.08 7.90 5.04
N ILE A 201 31.14 6.61 5.35
CA ILE A 201 31.03 6.12 6.73
C ILE A 201 32.34 5.68 7.35
N LYS A 202 33.47 5.78 6.62
CA LYS A 202 34.79 5.29 7.05
C LYS A 202 35.21 5.73 8.45
N GLU A 203 34.89 6.96 8.83
CA GLU A 203 35.29 7.53 10.13
C GLU A 203 34.34 7.16 11.28
N VAL A 204 33.14 6.64 10.99
CA VAL A 204 32.07 6.38 11.96
C VAL A 204 31.60 4.92 11.99
N SER A 205 32.00 4.12 11.00
CA SER A 205 31.74 2.69 10.90
C SER A 205 32.57 1.90 11.93
N TYR A 206 32.14 0.68 12.21
CA TYR A 206 32.93 -0.26 12.99
C TYR A 206 34.20 -0.70 12.24
N TYR A 207 34.09 -0.89 10.92
CA TYR A 207 35.22 -1.19 10.03
C TYR A 207 35.75 0.11 9.43
N ASN A 208 36.83 0.63 9.99
CA ASN A 208 37.43 1.92 9.59
C ASN A 208 38.41 1.83 8.40
N GLU A 209 38.50 0.65 7.78
CA GLU A 209 39.43 0.38 6.68
C GLU A 209 38.77 0.52 5.29
N GLU A 210 37.45 0.43 5.20
CA GLU A 210 36.72 0.44 3.93
C GLU A 210 36.23 1.84 3.55
N GLU A 211 36.48 2.25 2.30
CA GLU A 211 35.88 3.45 1.68
C GLU A 211 34.43 3.14 1.26
N GLU A 212 33.56 3.02 2.25
CA GLU A 212 32.14 2.73 2.07
C GLU A 212 31.30 4.02 2.00
N ILE A 213 30.46 4.11 0.96
CA ILE A 213 29.39 5.11 0.87
C ILE A 213 28.06 4.42 1.19
N LEU A 214 27.41 4.89 2.26
CA LEU A 214 26.13 4.39 2.73
C LEU A 214 25.02 5.38 2.36
N PHE A 215 24.03 4.89 1.64
CA PHE A 215 22.83 5.65 1.30
C PHE A 215 21.69 5.32 2.26
N SER A 216 20.84 6.30 2.51
CA SER A 216 19.58 6.11 3.22
C SER A 216 18.66 5.09 2.51
N MET A 217 17.70 4.53 3.26
CA MET A 217 16.64 3.71 2.69
C MET A 217 15.83 4.44 1.60
N HIS A 218 15.27 3.65 0.69
CA HIS A 218 14.52 4.09 -0.48
C HIS A 218 15.32 5.11 -1.30
N THR A 219 16.55 4.76 -1.68
CA THR A 219 17.30 5.54 -2.66
C THR A 219 16.91 5.08 -4.05
N VAL A 220 16.56 6.03 -4.91
CA VAL A 220 16.03 5.80 -6.27
C VAL A 220 17.08 6.17 -7.31
N PHE A 221 17.22 5.31 -8.32
CA PHE A 221 18.12 5.49 -9.44
C PHE A 221 17.39 5.31 -10.76
N ARG A 222 17.80 6.03 -11.79
CA ARG A 222 17.40 5.78 -13.17
C ARG A 222 18.33 4.74 -13.79
N VAL A 223 17.76 3.74 -14.45
CA VAL A 223 18.51 2.72 -15.18
C VAL A 223 18.87 3.26 -16.57
N ASN A 224 20.15 3.52 -16.80
CA ASN A 224 20.62 4.10 -18.07
C ASN A 224 20.98 3.04 -19.11
N ALA A 225 21.68 1.98 -18.69
CA ALA A 225 22.06 0.89 -19.57
C ALA A 225 22.28 -0.41 -18.81
N ILE A 226 21.97 -1.52 -19.47
CA ILE A 226 22.30 -2.88 -19.00
C ILE A 226 23.22 -3.50 -20.06
N LYS A 227 24.47 -3.75 -19.68
CA LYS A 227 25.52 -4.28 -20.54
C LYS A 227 25.91 -5.69 -20.11
N VAL A 228 26.16 -6.55 -21.09
CA VAL A 228 26.70 -7.87 -20.83
C VAL A 228 28.20 -7.73 -20.59
N SER A 229 28.68 -8.14 -19.42
CA SER A 229 30.11 -8.11 -19.10
C SER A 229 30.77 -9.44 -19.46
N ASP A 230 30.12 -10.55 -19.13
CA ASP A 230 30.57 -11.90 -19.45
C ASP A 230 29.36 -12.84 -19.59
N THR A 231 29.12 -13.33 -20.82
CA THR A 231 28.04 -14.28 -21.12
C THR A 231 28.27 -15.66 -20.49
N THR A 232 29.52 -16.05 -20.23
CA THR A 232 29.85 -17.37 -19.68
C THR A 232 29.57 -17.47 -18.19
N ASN A 233 29.77 -16.35 -17.46
CA ASN A 233 29.54 -16.25 -16.03
C ASN A 233 28.23 -15.53 -15.67
N GLN A 234 27.25 -15.40 -16.59
CA GLN A 234 25.99 -14.69 -16.32
C GLN A 234 26.20 -13.33 -15.60
N LEU A 235 27.22 -12.57 -16.01
CA LEU A 235 27.64 -11.33 -15.35
C LEU A 235 27.22 -10.13 -16.18
N TYR A 236 26.52 -9.19 -15.55
CA TYR A 236 26.01 -7.98 -16.18
C TYR A 236 26.45 -6.73 -15.43
N GLN A 237 26.68 -5.67 -16.19
CA GLN A 237 26.92 -4.33 -15.67
C GLN A 237 25.66 -3.50 -15.87
N VAL A 238 25.25 -2.78 -14.83
CA VAL A 238 24.05 -1.96 -14.84
C VAL A 238 24.45 -0.54 -14.46
N GLU A 239 24.30 0.36 -15.41
CA GLU A 239 24.59 1.79 -15.22
C GLU A 239 23.36 2.46 -14.62
N LEU A 240 23.57 3.05 -13.45
CA LEU A 240 22.56 3.75 -12.67
C LEU A 240 22.95 5.21 -12.48
N GLU A 241 21.96 6.08 -12.45
CA GLU A 241 22.14 7.50 -12.16
C GLU A 241 21.24 7.89 -11.00
N LEU A 242 21.81 8.54 -9.98
CA LEU A 242 21.05 8.97 -8.81
C LEU A 242 19.96 9.96 -9.23
N THR A 243 18.73 9.70 -8.80
CA THR A 243 17.57 10.51 -9.15
C THR A 243 17.19 11.43 -7.99
N SER A 244 16.82 12.68 -8.29
CA SER A 244 16.28 13.63 -7.32
C SER A 244 14.76 13.57 -7.25
N ASP A 245 14.17 14.11 -6.18
CA ASP A 245 12.71 14.20 -6.01
C ASP A 245 12.06 15.15 -7.04
N ASP A 246 12.85 15.97 -7.74
CA ASP A 246 12.38 16.83 -8.83
C ASP A 246 12.19 16.07 -10.14
N ASP A 247 12.65 14.81 -10.23
CA ASP A 247 12.37 13.95 -11.37
C ASP A 247 10.86 13.81 -11.57
N GLN A 248 10.38 14.15 -12.76
CA GLN A 248 8.95 14.20 -13.03
C GLN A 248 8.24 12.87 -12.76
N GLN A 249 8.91 11.73 -13.02
CA GLN A 249 8.34 10.41 -12.76
C GLN A 249 8.30 10.15 -11.25
N LEU A 250 9.41 10.39 -10.54
CA LEU A 250 9.45 10.16 -9.09
C LEU A 250 8.49 11.09 -8.34
N ARG A 251 8.39 12.36 -8.74
CA ARG A 251 7.51 13.35 -8.15
C ARG A 251 6.03 12.99 -8.31
N PHE A 252 5.63 12.60 -9.52
CA PHE A 252 4.26 12.15 -9.78
C PHE A 252 3.87 10.99 -8.85
N LEU A 253 4.74 10.00 -8.73
CA LEU A 253 4.53 8.87 -7.83
C LEU A 253 4.43 9.32 -6.37
N THR A 254 5.34 10.19 -5.94
CA THR A 254 5.41 10.66 -4.55
C THR A 254 4.22 11.56 -4.16
N ASP A 255 3.75 12.42 -5.07
CA ASP A 255 2.63 13.33 -4.80
C ASP A 255 1.31 12.54 -4.68
N GLN A 256 1.05 11.59 -5.59
CA GLN A 256 -0.13 10.72 -5.50
C GLN A 256 -0.11 9.84 -4.24
N ILE A 257 1.07 9.31 -3.88
CA ILE A 257 1.29 8.58 -2.63
C ILE A 257 0.90 9.41 -1.39
N ARG A 258 1.28 10.70 -1.37
CA ARG A 258 1.04 11.59 -0.23
C ARG A 258 -0.44 11.94 -0.08
N GLU A 259 -1.14 12.10 -1.19
CA GLU A 259 -2.59 12.27 -1.19
C GLU A 259 -3.31 11.06 -0.57
N GLU A 260 -2.85 9.84 -0.85
CA GLU A 260 -3.44 8.62 -0.30
C GLU A 260 -3.16 8.39 1.19
N ALA A 261 -1.94 8.68 1.66
CA ALA A 261 -1.61 8.57 3.07
C ALA A 261 -2.44 9.55 3.93
N GLY A 262 -2.85 10.67 3.33
CA GLY A 262 -3.67 11.72 3.91
C GLY A 262 -3.01 12.43 5.11
N ASP A 263 -3.77 13.33 5.72
CA ASP A 263 -3.27 14.14 6.84
C ASP A 263 -3.24 13.35 8.17
N GLY A 264 -2.24 13.65 9.01
CA GLY A 264 -2.11 13.09 10.36
C GLY A 264 -0.67 12.82 10.80
N THR A 265 -0.49 12.43 12.07
CA THR A 265 0.79 11.95 12.62
C THR A 265 1.29 10.70 11.90
N GLY A 266 2.61 10.44 11.88
CA GLY A 266 3.19 9.23 11.25
C GLY A 266 2.47 7.92 11.61
N TRP A 267 2.09 7.72 12.88
CA TRP A 267 1.34 6.54 13.32
C TRP A 267 -0.06 6.39 12.70
N LYS A 268 -0.79 7.49 12.46
CA LYS A 268 -2.11 7.47 11.79
C LYS A 268 -1.96 7.10 10.32
N LYS A 269 -0.94 7.65 9.65
CA LYS A 269 -0.57 7.28 8.29
C LYS A 269 -0.20 5.78 8.21
N LEU A 270 0.54 5.27 9.20
CA LEU A 270 0.94 3.85 9.25
C LEU A 270 -0.27 2.93 9.34
N GLY A 271 -1.22 3.23 10.22
CA GLY A 271 -2.44 2.43 10.36
C GLY A 271 -3.27 2.37 9.09
N LYS A 272 -3.44 3.51 8.39
CA LYS A 272 -4.12 3.56 7.09
C LYS A 272 -3.40 2.72 6.03
N LEU A 273 -2.07 2.81 5.99
CA LEU A 273 -1.25 2.01 5.09
C LEU A 273 -1.45 0.51 5.36
N LEU A 274 -1.37 0.08 6.62
CA LEU A 274 -1.55 -1.32 7.04
C LEU A 274 -2.91 -1.86 6.63
N LEU A 275 -3.98 -1.07 6.77
CA LEU A 275 -5.31 -1.42 6.29
C LEU A 275 -5.34 -1.64 4.77
N LYS A 276 -4.75 -0.73 4.00
CA LYS A 276 -4.73 -0.81 2.54
C LYS A 276 -3.99 -2.03 2.02
N ILE A 277 -2.89 -2.42 2.67
CA ILE A 277 -2.11 -3.61 2.30
C ILE A 277 -2.66 -4.92 2.88
N GLY A 278 -3.85 -4.89 3.50
CA GLY A 278 -4.51 -6.08 4.06
C GLY A 278 -3.86 -6.62 5.34
N GLN A 279 -2.97 -5.86 6.00
CA GLN A 279 -2.32 -6.24 7.26
C GLN A 279 -3.23 -5.89 8.45
N TYR A 280 -4.45 -6.43 8.47
CA TYR A 280 -5.51 -6.07 9.40
C TYR A 280 -5.14 -6.30 10.87
N ASN A 281 -4.53 -7.45 11.20
CA ASN A 281 -4.11 -7.75 12.59
C ASN A 281 -3.12 -6.70 13.13
N LYS A 282 -2.25 -6.18 12.26
CA LYS A 282 -1.22 -5.20 12.66
C LYS A 282 -1.78 -3.81 12.77
N ALA A 283 -2.71 -3.46 11.88
CA ALA A 283 -3.51 -2.25 12.04
C ALA A 283 -4.27 -2.29 13.38
N GLU A 284 -4.85 -3.45 13.75
CA GLU A 284 -5.52 -3.66 15.04
C GLU A 284 -4.59 -3.40 16.24
N GLU A 285 -3.45 -4.07 16.28
CA GLU A 285 -2.45 -3.91 17.35
C GLU A 285 -2.00 -2.45 17.49
N LEU A 286 -1.70 -1.80 16.36
CA LEU A 286 -1.29 -0.40 16.33
C LEU A 286 -2.38 0.52 16.88
N TYR A 287 -3.61 0.40 16.38
CA TYR A 287 -4.71 1.26 16.82
C TYR A 287 -5.09 1.03 18.28
N ASN A 288 -4.99 -0.20 18.79
CA ASN A 288 -5.16 -0.49 20.22
C ASN A 288 -4.10 0.20 21.08
N VAL A 289 -2.82 0.13 20.68
CA VAL A 289 -1.73 0.82 21.39
C VAL A 289 -1.92 2.33 21.39
N LEU A 290 -2.33 2.91 20.26
CA LEU A 290 -2.59 4.35 20.15
C LEU A 290 -3.82 4.76 20.99
N LEU A 291 -4.86 3.94 21.00
CA LEU A 291 -6.07 4.13 21.79
C LEU A 291 -5.77 4.11 23.30
N GLU A 292 -4.90 3.22 23.76
CA GLU A 292 -4.48 3.16 25.17
C GLU A 292 -3.64 4.36 25.60
N GLN A 293 -2.86 4.94 24.68
CA GLN A 293 -1.95 6.05 24.96
C GLN A 293 -2.62 7.42 24.91
N THR A 294 -3.66 7.58 24.10
CA THR A 294 -4.33 8.88 23.96
C THR A 294 -5.34 9.13 25.07
N SER A 295 -5.36 10.37 25.57
CA SER A 295 -6.41 10.88 26.46
C SER A 295 -7.42 11.77 25.74
N ASP A 296 -7.15 12.08 24.47
CA ASP A 296 -7.99 12.94 23.63
C ASP A 296 -9.18 12.16 23.07
N GLU A 297 -10.39 12.62 23.36
CA GLU A 297 -11.62 11.93 22.93
C GLU A 297 -11.81 11.95 21.41
N SER A 298 -11.37 13.01 20.71
CA SER A 298 -11.43 13.05 19.24
C SER A 298 -10.46 12.05 18.61
N GLU A 299 -9.30 11.82 19.24
CA GLU A 299 -8.38 10.80 18.76
C GLU A 299 -8.90 9.38 19.04
N LYS A 300 -9.48 9.15 20.22
CA LYS A 300 -10.13 7.86 20.53
C LYS A 300 -11.25 7.54 19.55
N GLU A 301 -12.08 8.53 19.23
CA GLU A 301 -13.14 8.41 18.22
C GLU A 301 -12.58 7.96 16.87
N HIS A 302 -11.49 8.59 16.42
CA HIS A 302 -10.81 8.19 15.20
C HIS A 302 -10.31 6.75 15.27
N TYR A 303 -9.61 6.36 16.34
CA TYR A 303 -9.06 5.01 16.48
C TYR A 303 -10.15 3.93 16.58
N TYR A 304 -11.26 4.21 17.27
CA TYR A 304 -12.41 3.33 17.28
C TYR A 304 -13.02 3.14 15.90
N ASN A 305 -13.15 4.21 15.10
CA ASN A 305 -13.60 4.07 13.71
C ASN A 305 -12.65 3.23 12.85
N GLN A 306 -11.34 3.41 13.02
CA GLN A 306 -10.36 2.61 12.30
C GLN A 306 -10.42 1.13 12.71
N LEU A 307 -10.51 0.82 14.00
CA LEU A 307 -10.69 -0.54 14.51
C LEU A 307 -11.99 -1.18 14.01
N GLY A 308 -13.08 -0.41 13.94
CA GLY A 308 -14.32 -0.87 13.30
C GLY A 308 -14.11 -1.26 11.84
N GLY A 309 -13.32 -0.47 11.10
CA GLY A 309 -12.90 -0.80 9.74
C GLY A 309 -12.02 -2.04 9.63
N VAL A 310 -11.07 -2.24 10.57
CA VAL A 310 -10.23 -3.44 10.64
C VAL A 310 -11.10 -4.69 10.74
N HIS A 311 -11.99 -4.74 11.73
CA HIS A 311 -12.84 -5.91 11.99
C HIS A 311 -13.87 -6.15 10.89
N LEU A 312 -14.36 -5.08 10.25
CA LEU A 312 -15.18 -5.20 9.04
C LEU A 312 -14.44 -5.97 7.94
N ASN A 313 -13.19 -5.60 7.64
CA ASN A 313 -12.41 -6.26 6.60
C ASN A 313 -12.04 -7.71 6.96
N GLN A 314 -11.95 -8.05 8.25
CA GLN A 314 -11.77 -9.42 8.73
C GLN A 314 -13.08 -10.24 8.75
N GLY A 315 -14.24 -9.61 8.51
CA GLY A 315 -15.55 -10.27 8.60
C GLY A 315 -16.09 -10.45 10.03
N GLU A 316 -15.48 -9.81 11.02
CA GLU A 316 -15.86 -9.86 12.43
C GLU A 316 -16.91 -8.78 12.75
N TYR A 317 -18.11 -8.92 12.19
CA TYR A 317 -19.13 -7.86 12.18
C TYR A 317 -19.57 -7.40 13.58
N GLU A 318 -19.70 -8.29 14.56
CA GLU A 318 -20.10 -7.92 15.92
C GLU A 318 -19.05 -7.04 16.60
N LYS A 319 -17.75 -7.36 16.42
CA LYS A 319 -16.67 -6.50 16.93
C LYS A 319 -16.65 -5.17 16.21
N ALA A 320 -16.82 -5.17 14.89
CA ALA A 320 -16.89 -3.94 14.10
C ALA A 320 -18.01 -3.01 14.61
N ILE A 321 -19.21 -3.55 14.84
CA ILE A 321 -20.33 -2.81 15.44
C ILE A 321 -19.94 -2.23 16.80
N TRP A 322 -19.35 -3.03 17.68
CA TRP A 322 -18.93 -2.57 19.01
C TRP A 322 -18.00 -1.35 18.93
N TYR A 323 -17.01 -1.39 18.04
CA TYR A 323 -16.09 -0.28 17.83
C TYR A 323 -16.77 0.95 17.23
N PHE A 324 -17.62 0.79 16.22
CA PHE A 324 -18.38 1.90 15.65
C PHE A 324 -19.35 2.52 16.66
N GLU A 325 -19.98 1.72 17.52
CA GLU A 325 -20.82 2.22 18.60
C GLU A 325 -20.01 3.02 19.62
N LYS A 326 -18.78 2.59 19.96
CA LYS A 326 -17.88 3.38 20.83
C LYS A 326 -17.50 4.72 20.22
N ALA A 327 -17.16 4.75 18.93
CA ALA A 327 -16.89 6.00 18.21
C ALA A 327 -18.12 6.91 18.20
N LEU A 328 -19.30 6.35 17.89
CA LEU A 328 -20.57 7.07 17.87
C LEU A 328 -20.91 7.68 19.24
N ASP A 329 -20.68 6.95 20.34
CA ASP A 329 -20.92 7.40 21.70
C ASP A 329 -20.10 8.65 22.07
N ILE A 330 -18.87 8.75 21.55
CA ILE A 330 -18.01 9.93 21.70
C ILE A 330 -18.53 11.06 20.82
N GLN A 331 -18.80 10.79 19.53
CA GLN A 331 -19.32 11.78 18.59
C GLN A 331 -20.61 12.44 19.11
N GLN A 332 -21.54 11.67 19.68
CA GLN A 332 -22.80 12.18 20.22
C GLN A 332 -22.61 13.13 21.42
N LYS A 333 -21.51 13.00 22.17
CA LYS A 333 -21.21 13.88 23.32
C LYS A 333 -20.56 15.20 22.88
N VAL A 334 -19.82 15.17 21.78
CA VAL A 334 -18.98 16.29 21.32
C VAL A 334 -19.65 17.11 20.22
N LEU A 335 -20.39 16.45 19.33
CA LEU A 335 -20.94 17.06 18.12
C LEU A 335 -22.41 17.46 18.29
N ALA A 336 -22.83 18.47 17.53
CA ALA A 336 -24.25 18.81 17.41
C ALA A 336 -25.05 17.64 16.80
N LEU A 337 -26.32 17.50 17.19
CA LEU A 337 -27.22 16.38 16.81
C LEU A 337 -27.35 16.14 15.29
N CYS A 338 -26.98 17.10 14.44
CA CYS A 338 -27.03 16.97 12.99
C CYS A 338 -25.64 17.00 12.32
N HIS A 339 -24.55 16.67 13.02
CA HIS A 339 -23.24 16.66 12.39
C HIS A 339 -23.10 15.52 11.36
N PRO A 340 -22.60 15.76 10.13
CA PRO A 340 -22.47 14.73 9.10
C PRO A 340 -21.69 13.47 9.52
N SER A 341 -20.70 13.60 10.41
CA SER A 341 -19.96 12.44 10.94
C SER A 341 -20.84 11.41 11.66
N LEU A 342 -21.92 11.85 12.31
CA LEU A 342 -22.88 10.93 12.93
C LEU A 342 -23.58 10.05 11.89
N ALA A 343 -23.89 10.62 10.72
CA ALA A 343 -24.51 9.89 9.62
C ALA A 343 -23.55 8.88 8.98
N ILE A 344 -22.25 9.19 8.92
CA ILE A 344 -21.22 8.22 8.48
C ILE A 344 -21.20 7.02 9.43
N SER A 345 -21.17 7.26 10.74
CA SER A 345 -21.17 6.19 11.75
C SER A 345 -22.43 5.33 11.68
N TYR A 346 -23.60 5.96 11.57
CA TYR A 346 -24.86 5.22 11.38
C TYR A 346 -24.87 4.41 10.08
N ASN A 347 -24.34 4.95 8.98
CA ASN A 347 -24.21 4.21 7.72
C ASN A 347 -23.29 2.99 7.88
N ASN A 348 -22.16 3.11 8.57
CA ASN A 348 -21.23 2.00 8.78
C ASN A 348 -21.86 0.90 9.65
N ILE A 349 -22.55 1.26 10.73
CA ILE A 349 -23.29 0.29 11.56
C ILE A 349 -24.41 -0.38 10.75
N GLY A 350 -25.15 0.39 9.95
CA GLY A 350 -26.19 -0.14 9.05
C GLY A 350 -25.63 -1.16 8.05
N LEU A 351 -24.42 -0.92 7.53
CA LEU A 351 -23.73 -1.83 6.64
C LEU A 351 -23.39 -3.16 7.34
N MET A 352 -22.98 -3.12 8.61
CA MET A 352 -22.68 -4.33 9.37
C MET A 352 -23.93 -5.17 9.57
N TYR A 353 -25.03 -4.56 9.99
CA TYR A 353 -26.30 -5.28 10.14
C TYR A 353 -26.82 -5.84 8.82
N ASN A 354 -26.62 -5.15 7.69
CA ASN A 354 -26.95 -5.70 6.37
C ASN A 354 -26.13 -6.96 6.07
N LYS A 355 -24.82 -6.94 6.33
CA LYS A 355 -23.93 -8.10 6.13
C LYS A 355 -24.29 -9.30 7.03
N MET A 356 -24.83 -9.04 8.23
CA MET A 356 -25.34 -10.07 9.14
C MET A 356 -26.75 -10.58 8.78
N GLY A 357 -27.41 -10.00 7.77
CA GLY A 357 -28.80 -10.34 7.43
C GLY A 357 -29.85 -9.72 8.37
N GLU A 358 -29.46 -8.84 9.28
CA GLU A 358 -30.36 -8.13 10.20
C GLU A 358 -30.96 -6.88 9.55
N TYR A 359 -31.70 -7.08 8.46
CA TYR A 359 -32.17 -6.01 7.57
C TYR A 359 -32.99 -4.91 8.26
N SER A 360 -33.85 -5.25 9.22
CA SER A 360 -34.64 -4.27 9.96
C SER A 360 -33.77 -3.32 10.79
N LYS A 361 -32.68 -3.82 11.40
CA LYS A 361 -31.74 -2.97 12.13
C LYS A 361 -30.92 -2.12 11.15
N ALA A 362 -30.47 -2.70 10.03
CA ALA A 362 -29.77 -1.98 8.99
C ALA A 362 -30.58 -0.76 8.49
N LEU A 363 -31.85 -0.97 8.14
CA LEU A 363 -32.76 0.10 7.71
C LEU A 363 -32.93 1.17 8.79
N SER A 364 -33.13 0.79 10.05
CA SER A 364 -33.25 1.77 11.14
C SER A 364 -32.02 2.68 11.29
N TYR A 365 -30.82 2.12 11.12
CA TYR A 365 -29.59 2.91 11.14
C TYR A 365 -29.44 3.79 9.89
N TYR A 366 -29.75 3.27 8.71
CA TYR A 366 -29.72 4.06 7.48
C TYR A 366 -30.76 5.20 7.47
N GLU A 367 -31.93 5.01 8.08
CA GLU A 367 -32.93 6.06 8.25
C GLU A 367 -32.40 7.23 9.08
N LYS A 368 -31.69 6.94 10.18
CA LYS A 368 -31.02 7.97 11.00
C LYS A 368 -29.95 8.71 10.21
N ALA A 369 -29.14 8.00 9.43
CA ALA A 369 -28.14 8.61 8.56
C ALA A 369 -28.80 9.50 7.49
N LEU A 370 -29.90 9.03 6.90
CA LEU A 370 -30.63 9.73 5.84
C LEU A 370 -31.23 11.03 6.35
N GLU A 371 -31.83 11.02 7.54
CA GLU A 371 -32.41 12.21 8.16
C GLU A 371 -31.36 13.31 8.36
N ILE A 372 -30.15 12.94 8.83
CA ILE A 372 -29.05 13.88 9.03
C ILE A 372 -28.54 14.40 7.69
N TYR A 373 -28.27 13.53 6.71
CA TYR A 373 -27.76 13.97 5.41
C TYR A 373 -28.76 14.86 4.66
N GLN A 374 -30.06 14.57 4.70
CA GLN A 374 -31.07 15.42 4.08
C GLN A 374 -31.16 16.82 4.70
N LYS A 375 -30.81 16.96 5.99
CA LYS A 375 -30.78 18.25 6.68
C LYS A 375 -29.48 19.04 6.46
N THR A 376 -28.38 18.36 6.13
CA THR A 376 -27.03 18.96 6.21
C THR A 376 -26.29 19.01 4.88
N LEU A 377 -26.64 18.17 3.92
CA LEU A 377 -25.96 18.06 2.64
C LEU A 377 -26.86 18.53 1.48
N PRO A 378 -26.28 19.06 0.40
CA PRO A 378 -27.00 19.27 -0.85
C PRO A 378 -27.63 17.98 -1.37
N SER A 379 -28.75 18.07 -2.07
CA SER A 379 -29.50 16.90 -2.56
C SER A 379 -28.73 16.03 -3.57
N ASN A 380 -27.66 16.57 -4.18
CA ASN A 380 -26.78 15.88 -5.12
C ASN A 380 -25.44 15.47 -4.50
N HIS A 381 -25.34 15.42 -3.17
CA HIS A 381 -24.09 15.06 -2.50
C HIS A 381 -23.75 13.56 -2.67
N PRO A 382 -22.50 13.18 -3.01
CA PRO A 382 -22.11 11.78 -3.21
C PRO A 382 -22.45 10.83 -2.04
N LEU A 383 -22.30 11.30 -0.78
CA LEU A 383 -22.68 10.51 0.40
C LEU A 383 -24.16 10.10 0.44
N LEU A 384 -25.08 10.92 -0.12
CA LEU A 384 -26.48 10.52 -0.25
C LEU A 384 -26.65 9.40 -1.28
N ALA A 385 -25.88 9.43 -2.37
CA ALA A 385 -25.91 8.34 -3.35
C ALA A 385 -25.43 7.02 -2.75
N THR A 386 -24.33 7.05 -1.99
CA THR A 386 -23.82 5.87 -1.28
C THR A 386 -24.86 5.31 -0.31
N LEU A 387 -25.51 6.18 0.47
CA LEU A 387 -26.55 5.76 1.42
C LEU A 387 -27.77 5.15 0.71
N TYR A 388 -28.24 5.77 -0.38
CA TYR A 388 -29.35 5.20 -1.16
C TYR A 388 -28.98 3.86 -1.79
N ASN A 389 -27.74 3.71 -2.29
CA ASN A 389 -27.25 2.42 -2.78
C ASN A 389 -27.28 1.35 -1.69
N ASN A 390 -26.84 1.70 -0.47
CA ASN A 390 -26.84 0.77 0.67
C ASN A 390 -28.26 0.37 1.09
N ILE A 391 -29.20 1.32 1.11
CA ILE A 391 -30.63 1.02 1.38
C ILE A 391 -31.21 0.13 0.26
N GLY A 392 -30.87 0.40 -1.00
CA GLY A 392 -31.25 -0.41 -2.15
C GLY A 392 -30.80 -1.87 -2.00
N SER A 393 -29.55 -2.08 -1.57
CA SER A 393 -29.00 -3.41 -1.30
C SER A 393 -29.73 -4.16 -0.19
N VAL A 394 -30.17 -3.46 0.87
CA VAL A 394 -30.99 -4.11 1.91
C VAL A 394 -32.32 -4.60 1.33
N TYR A 395 -33.01 -3.78 0.54
CA TYR A 395 -34.28 -4.20 -0.08
C TYR A 395 -34.09 -5.30 -1.13
N GLU A 396 -33.00 -5.28 -1.88
CA GLU A 396 -32.61 -6.37 -2.78
C GLU A 396 -32.47 -7.69 -2.01
N ASN A 397 -31.71 -7.69 -0.92
CA ASN A 397 -31.49 -8.86 -0.08
C ASN A 397 -32.79 -9.37 0.58
N MET A 398 -33.76 -8.48 0.82
CA MET A 398 -35.09 -8.84 1.30
C MET A 398 -36.03 -9.35 0.19
N GLY A 399 -35.64 -9.26 -1.08
CA GLY A 399 -36.48 -9.58 -2.23
C GLY A 399 -37.51 -8.51 -2.60
N ASP A 400 -37.47 -7.32 -2.01
CA ASP A 400 -38.31 -6.17 -2.38
C ASP A 400 -37.65 -5.40 -3.54
N TYR A 401 -37.63 -6.04 -4.70
CA TYR A 401 -36.95 -5.54 -5.90
C TYR A 401 -37.47 -4.18 -6.37
N SER A 402 -38.75 -3.87 -6.13
CA SER A 402 -39.34 -2.57 -6.50
C SER A 402 -38.74 -1.44 -5.68
N LYS A 403 -38.59 -1.62 -4.36
CA LYS A 403 -37.91 -0.62 -3.52
C LYS A 403 -36.42 -0.57 -3.82
N ALA A 404 -35.78 -1.72 -4.03
CA ALA A 404 -34.37 -1.77 -4.40
C ALA A 404 -34.07 -0.90 -5.63
N LEU A 405 -34.83 -1.09 -6.72
CA LEU A 405 -34.73 -0.26 -7.93
C LEU A 405 -34.94 1.21 -7.64
N SER A 406 -35.99 1.58 -6.89
CA SER A 406 -36.26 2.99 -6.57
C SER A 406 -35.09 3.67 -5.84
N PHE A 407 -34.43 2.96 -4.93
CA PHE A 407 -33.27 3.49 -4.21
C PHE A 407 -32.00 3.50 -5.07
N TYR A 408 -31.73 2.47 -5.86
CA TYR A 408 -30.61 2.48 -6.80
C TYR A 408 -30.75 3.56 -7.88
N GLU A 409 -31.96 3.83 -8.37
CA GLU A 409 -32.23 4.91 -9.33
C GLU A 409 -31.97 6.30 -8.74
N LYS A 410 -32.32 6.52 -7.46
CA LYS A 410 -31.96 7.76 -6.74
C LYS A 410 -30.45 7.92 -6.60
N ALA A 411 -29.73 6.85 -6.29
CA ALA A 411 -28.27 6.87 -6.23
C ALA A 411 -27.66 7.18 -7.60
N LEU A 412 -28.19 6.57 -8.66
CA LEU A 412 -27.76 6.78 -10.04
C LEU A 412 -27.99 8.23 -10.47
N GLU A 413 -29.15 8.81 -10.19
CA GLU A 413 -29.48 10.19 -10.55
C GLU A 413 -28.49 11.18 -9.91
N ILE A 414 -28.14 10.98 -8.64
CA ILE A 414 -27.15 11.80 -7.95
C ILE A 414 -25.77 11.64 -8.61
N ARG A 415 -25.30 10.40 -8.78
CA ARG A 415 -23.99 10.11 -9.38
C ARG A 415 -23.85 10.67 -10.78
N GLN A 416 -24.89 10.58 -11.61
CA GLN A 416 -24.89 11.16 -12.97
C GLN A 416 -24.80 12.69 -12.96
N LYS A 417 -25.31 13.36 -11.93
CA LYS A 417 -25.23 14.81 -11.77
C LYS A 417 -23.90 15.27 -11.17
N SER A 418 -23.26 14.44 -10.35
CA SER A 418 -22.08 14.83 -9.57
C SER A 418 -20.75 14.29 -10.10
N LEU A 419 -20.76 13.25 -10.94
CA LEU A 419 -19.55 12.54 -11.39
C LEU A 419 -19.39 12.59 -12.91
N PRO A 420 -18.14 12.47 -13.43
CA PRO A 420 -17.89 12.23 -14.85
C PRO A 420 -18.62 10.98 -15.36
N SER A 421 -19.00 10.98 -16.65
CA SER A 421 -19.79 9.89 -17.25
C SER A 421 -19.09 8.53 -17.27
N ASN A 422 -17.77 8.51 -17.12
CA ASN A 422 -16.93 7.31 -17.05
C ASN A 422 -16.48 6.96 -15.62
N HIS A 423 -17.09 7.54 -14.59
CA HIS A 423 -16.68 7.26 -13.21
C HIS A 423 -17.11 5.84 -12.76
N PRO A 424 -16.22 5.03 -12.14
CA PRO A 424 -16.53 3.66 -11.72
C PRO A 424 -17.79 3.49 -10.86
N ASP A 425 -18.08 4.41 -9.92
CA ASP A 425 -19.34 4.44 -9.16
C ASP A 425 -20.63 4.34 -10.00
N LEU A 426 -20.64 4.88 -11.22
CA LEU A 426 -21.77 4.74 -12.13
C LEU A 426 -21.91 3.28 -12.59
N ALA A 427 -20.80 2.63 -12.92
CA ALA A 427 -20.78 1.23 -13.30
C ALA A 427 -21.25 0.33 -12.15
N THR A 428 -20.81 0.57 -10.93
CA THR A 428 -21.30 -0.16 -9.74
C THR A 428 -22.81 -0.03 -9.59
N THR A 429 -23.37 1.17 -9.79
CA THR A 429 -24.82 1.38 -9.69
C THR A 429 -25.57 0.65 -10.79
N TYR A 430 -25.06 0.70 -12.02
CA TYR A 430 -25.64 -0.03 -13.15
C TYR A 430 -25.59 -1.55 -12.96
N ASN A 431 -24.49 -2.08 -12.42
CA ASN A 431 -24.38 -3.49 -12.04
C ASN A 431 -25.46 -3.88 -11.01
N ASN A 432 -25.64 -3.08 -9.96
CA ASN A 432 -26.67 -3.34 -8.94
C ASN A 432 -28.09 -3.34 -9.53
N ILE A 433 -28.41 -2.37 -10.39
CA ILE A 433 -29.71 -2.32 -11.08
C ILE A 433 -29.87 -3.54 -12.01
N GLY A 434 -28.82 -3.91 -12.75
CA GLY A 434 -28.79 -5.10 -13.60
C GLY A 434 -29.03 -6.40 -12.83
N MET A 435 -28.48 -6.49 -11.62
CA MET A 435 -28.68 -7.63 -10.70
C MET A 435 -30.14 -7.77 -10.29
N VAL A 436 -30.78 -6.66 -9.90
CA VAL A 436 -32.20 -6.67 -9.54
C VAL A 436 -33.07 -7.10 -10.72
N TYR A 437 -32.84 -6.57 -11.93
CA TYR A 437 -33.58 -7.01 -13.11
C TYR A 437 -33.33 -8.49 -13.45
N LYS A 438 -32.11 -9.00 -13.26
CA LYS A 438 -31.81 -10.43 -13.43
C LYS A 438 -32.62 -11.28 -12.45
N GLN A 439 -32.67 -10.90 -11.18
CA GLN A 439 -33.43 -11.59 -10.14
C GLN A 439 -34.95 -11.55 -10.39
N MET A 440 -35.44 -10.50 -11.05
CA MET A 440 -36.84 -10.40 -11.52
C MET A 440 -37.14 -11.22 -12.78
N GLY A 441 -36.13 -11.81 -13.44
CA GLY A 441 -36.28 -12.51 -14.73
C GLY A 441 -36.37 -11.58 -15.95
N GLU A 442 -36.13 -10.28 -15.78
CA GLU A 442 -36.15 -9.26 -16.83
C GLU A 442 -34.79 -9.17 -17.54
N TYR A 443 -34.37 -10.29 -18.16
CA TYR A 443 -33.01 -10.49 -18.65
C TYR A 443 -32.54 -9.44 -19.67
N SER A 444 -33.41 -8.99 -20.58
CA SER A 444 -33.05 -7.96 -21.56
C SER A 444 -32.71 -6.62 -20.91
N LYS A 445 -33.40 -6.25 -19.81
CA LYS A 445 -33.07 -5.04 -19.04
C LYS A 445 -31.78 -5.23 -18.28
N ALA A 446 -31.60 -6.40 -17.65
CA ALA A 446 -30.37 -6.73 -16.94
C ALA A 446 -29.12 -6.59 -17.85
N LEU A 447 -29.16 -7.18 -19.05
CA LEU A 447 -28.09 -7.05 -20.04
C LEU A 447 -27.81 -5.59 -20.40
N SER A 448 -28.84 -4.79 -20.69
CA SER A 448 -28.65 -3.38 -21.03
C SER A 448 -27.95 -2.58 -19.92
N PHE A 449 -28.22 -2.89 -18.66
CA PHE A 449 -27.55 -2.25 -17.52
C PHE A 449 -26.13 -2.75 -17.33
N TYR A 450 -25.89 -4.06 -17.43
CA TYR A 450 -24.55 -4.62 -17.36
C TYR A 450 -23.64 -4.16 -18.51
N GLU A 451 -24.16 -4.01 -19.73
CA GLU A 451 -23.41 -3.49 -20.87
C GLU A 451 -22.98 -2.04 -20.66
N LYS A 452 -23.82 -1.21 -20.03
CA LYS A 452 -23.45 0.17 -19.64
C LYS A 452 -22.37 0.19 -18.56
N ALA A 453 -22.46 -0.70 -17.57
CA ALA A 453 -21.42 -0.85 -16.57
C ALA A 453 -20.10 -1.25 -17.21
N LEU A 454 -20.13 -2.26 -18.08
CA LEU A 454 -18.97 -2.77 -18.81
C LEU A 454 -18.32 -1.68 -19.69
N GLU A 455 -19.11 -0.87 -20.40
CA GLU A 455 -18.58 0.21 -21.23
C GLU A 455 -17.82 1.25 -20.39
N ILE A 456 -18.34 1.58 -19.20
CA ILE A 456 -17.68 2.51 -18.28
C ILE A 456 -16.40 1.88 -17.74
N GLU A 457 -16.48 0.65 -17.25
CA GLU A 457 -15.34 -0.09 -16.68
C GLU A 457 -14.22 -0.27 -17.71
N GLN A 458 -14.53 -0.62 -18.97
CA GLN A 458 -13.52 -0.74 -20.03
C GLN A 458 -12.81 0.57 -20.37
N LYS A 459 -13.45 1.72 -20.12
CA LYS A 459 -12.86 3.05 -20.36
C LYS A 459 -12.13 3.61 -19.14
N SER A 460 -12.42 3.11 -17.94
CA SER A 460 -11.96 3.71 -16.68
C SER A 460 -11.08 2.79 -15.84
N LEU A 461 -11.10 1.48 -16.10
CA LEU A 461 -10.38 0.47 -15.33
C LEU A 461 -9.38 -0.28 -16.24
N PRO A 462 -8.27 -0.79 -15.67
CA PRO A 462 -7.35 -1.68 -16.37
C PRO A 462 -8.06 -2.91 -16.92
N SER A 463 -7.53 -3.48 -18.01
CA SER A 463 -8.10 -4.69 -18.62
C SER A 463 -8.18 -5.89 -17.67
N ASN A 464 -7.35 -5.91 -16.63
CA ASN A 464 -7.28 -6.97 -15.62
C ASN A 464 -7.99 -6.61 -14.30
N HIS A 465 -8.81 -5.55 -14.25
CA HIS A 465 -9.47 -5.13 -13.02
C HIS A 465 -10.55 -6.15 -12.57
N PRO A 466 -10.64 -6.50 -11.27
CA PRO A 466 -11.63 -7.46 -10.76
C PRO A 466 -13.10 -7.12 -11.10
N ASP A 467 -13.44 -5.83 -11.15
CA ASP A 467 -14.79 -5.38 -11.48
C ASP A 467 -15.21 -5.77 -12.91
N LEU A 468 -14.29 -5.72 -13.89
CA LEU A 468 -14.56 -6.19 -15.25
C LEU A 468 -14.90 -7.68 -15.25
N ALA A 469 -14.15 -8.49 -14.49
CA ALA A 469 -14.43 -9.92 -14.37
C ALA A 469 -15.80 -10.16 -13.73
N THR A 470 -16.18 -9.34 -12.75
CA THR A 470 -17.50 -9.41 -12.10
C THR A 470 -18.62 -9.08 -13.09
N THR A 471 -18.50 -7.99 -13.86
CA THR A 471 -19.49 -7.61 -14.87
C THR A 471 -19.61 -8.64 -15.98
N TYR A 472 -18.49 -9.18 -16.48
CA TYR A 472 -18.52 -10.29 -17.44
C TYR A 472 -19.19 -11.54 -16.87
N SER A 473 -18.91 -11.92 -15.62
CA SER A 473 -19.58 -13.05 -14.95
C SER A 473 -21.09 -12.82 -14.84
N ASN A 474 -21.50 -11.57 -14.52
CA ASN A 474 -22.91 -11.21 -14.42
C ASN A 474 -23.64 -11.33 -15.76
N ILE A 475 -23.03 -10.86 -16.85
CA ILE A 475 -23.57 -11.01 -18.21
C ILE A 475 -23.65 -12.49 -18.59
N GLY A 476 -22.59 -13.27 -18.32
CA GLY A 476 -22.57 -14.72 -18.52
C GLY A 476 -23.72 -15.43 -17.82
N SER A 477 -23.94 -15.10 -16.54
CA SER A 477 -25.05 -15.61 -15.72
C SER A 477 -26.43 -15.29 -16.31
N VAL A 478 -26.62 -14.10 -16.90
CA VAL A 478 -27.88 -13.77 -17.59
C VAL A 478 -28.09 -14.66 -18.82
N TYR A 479 -27.05 -14.88 -19.63
CA TYR A 479 -27.14 -15.76 -20.80
C TYR A 479 -27.39 -17.23 -20.42
N VAL A 480 -26.83 -17.71 -19.30
CA VAL A 480 -27.19 -19.04 -18.75
C VAL A 480 -28.69 -19.12 -18.49
N ASN A 481 -29.25 -18.11 -17.80
CA ASN A 481 -30.69 -18.09 -17.48
C ASN A 481 -31.59 -17.98 -18.72
N MET A 482 -31.09 -17.41 -19.82
CA MET A 482 -31.76 -17.36 -21.12
C MET A 482 -31.58 -18.65 -21.94
N GLY A 483 -30.72 -19.58 -21.53
CA GLY A 483 -30.38 -20.79 -22.27
C GLY A 483 -29.37 -20.57 -23.42
N GLU A 484 -28.75 -19.39 -23.51
CA GLU A 484 -27.75 -19.05 -24.54
C GLU A 484 -26.33 -19.43 -24.10
N TYR A 485 -26.10 -20.73 -23.87
CA TYR A 485 -24.88 -21.24 -23.23
C TYR A 485 -23.58 -20.88 -23.97
N SER A 486 -23.59 -20.78 -25.30
CA SER A 486 -22.41 -20.37 -26.08
C SER A 486 -21.96 -18.94 -25.78
N LYS A 487 -22.90 -18.01 -25.60
CA LYS A 487 -22.57 -16.63 -25.21
C LYS A 487 -22.13 -16.57 -23.76
N ALA A 488 -22.83 -17.31 -22.88
CA ALA A 488 -22.45 -17.40 -21.48
C ALA A 488 -20.99 -17.85 -21.31
N LEU A 489 -20.61 -18.94 -22.00
CA LEU A 489 -19.24 -19.46 -21.96
C LEU A 489 -18.21 -18.40 -22.35
N SER A 490 -18.42 -17.69 -23.45
CA SER A 490 -17.49 -16.65 -23.91
C SER A 490 -17.30 -15.52 -22.88
N TYR A 491 -18.35 -15.15 -22.15
CA TYR A 491 -18.26 -14.13 -21.11
C TYR A 491 -17.58 -14.65 -19.83
N HIS A 492 -17.86 -15.90 -19.43
CA HIS A 492 -17.18 -16.54 -18.30
C HIS A 492 -15.68 -16.75 -18.58
N GLU A 493 -15.30 -17.11 -19.80
CA GLU A 493 -13.88 -17.23 -20.21
C GLU A 493 -13.12 -15.91 -20.04
N LYS A 494 -13.71 -14.78 -20.43
CA LYS A 494 -13.11 -13.44 -20.22
C LYS A 494 -12.95 -13.10 -18.75
N ALA A 495 -13.95 -13.43 -17.92
CA ALA A 495 -13.86 -13.20 -16.48
C ALA A 495 -12.76 -14.06 -15.85
N LEU A 496 -12.63 -15.32 -16.28
CA LEU A 496 -11.60 -16.24 -15.82
C LEU A 496 -10.20 -15.78 -16.23
N GLU A 497 -10.01 -15.35 -17.48
CA GLU A 497 -8.73 -14.82 -17.98
C GLU A 497 -8.23 -13.67 -17.09
N ILE A 498 -9.11 -12.70 -16.82
CA ILE A 498 -8.80 -11.58 -15.93
C ILE A 498 -8.41 -12.08 -14.54
N ARG A 499 -9.23 -12.93 -13.91
CA ARG A 499 -8.97 -13.43 -12.55
C ARG A 499 -7.68 -14.25 -12.46
N GLN A 500 -7.30 -14.96 -13.51
CA GLN A 500 -6.03 -15.72 -13.56
C GLN A 500 -4.80 -14.81 -13.58
N GLU A 501 -4.90 -13.60 -14.10
CA GLU A 501 -3.78 -12.65 -14.09
C GLU A 501 -3.54 -12.02 -12.71
N ILE A 502 -4.61 -11.83 -11.92
CA ILE A 502 -4.56 -11.11 -10.64
C ILE A 502 -4.52 -12.00 -9.40
N LEU A 503 -5.08 -13.21 -9.46
CA LEU A 503 -5.23 -14.08 -8.31
C LEU A 503 -4.25 -15.25 -8.33
N PRO A 504 -3.71 -15.66 -7.17
CA PRO A 504 -2.92 -16.88 -7.08
C PRO A 504 -3.78 -18.08 -7.47
N SER A 505 -3.16 -19.12 -8.03
CA SER A 505 -3.83 -20.28 -8.63
C SER A 505 -4.76 -21.07 -7.69
N ASN A 506 -4.71 -20.81 -6.38
CA ASN A 506 -5.54 -21.41 -5.35
C ASN A 506 -6.64 -20.49 -4.81
N HIS A 507 -6.87 -19.31 -5.40
CA HIS A 507 -7.87 -18.37 -4.92
C HIS A 507 -9.31 -18.87 -5.18
N PRO A 508 -10.21 -18.81 -4.18
CA PRO A 508 -11.59 -19.30 -4.32
C PRO A 508 -12.36 -18.70 -5.50
N ASP A 509 -12.14 -17.42 -5.80
CA ASP A 509 -12.84 -16.72 -6.89
C ASP A 509 -12.54 -17.29 -8.28
N LEU A 510 -11.41 -18.01 -8.46
CA LEU A 510 -11.13 -18.75 -9.69
C LEU A 510 -12.11 -19.91 -9.89
N ALA A 511 -12.63 -20.51 -8.81
CA ALA A 511 -13.61 -21.59 -8.89
C ALA A 511 -15.03 -21.10 -9.20
N THR A 512 -15.31 -19.80 -8.98
CA THR A 512 -16.61 -19.17 -9.24
C THR A 512 -16.66 -18.39 -10.56
N SER A 513 -15.59 -18.45 -11.35
CA SER A 513 -15.47 -17.83 -12.68
C SER A 513 -16.08 -18.70 -13.75
#